data_AF-A0A3P8WBS6-F1
#
_entry.id   AF-A0A3P8WBS6-F1
#
_cell.length_a   1.000
_cell.length_b   1.000
_cell.length_c   1.000
_cell.angle_alpha   90.00
_cell.angle_beta   90.00
_cell.angle_gamma   90.00
#
_symmetry.space_group_name_H-M   'P 1'
#
loop_
_entity.id
_entity.type
_entity.pdbx_description
1 polymer ?
#
loop_
_entity_poly.entity_id
_entity_poly.type
_entity_poly.pdbx_seq_one_letter_code
_entity_poly.pdbx_strand_id
1 'polypeptide(L)'
;MPVSAEVMEENLRQTIREEMQRSLEEVLDKRRQELQLQLEQMRALVQAEARAAAEAQVEEQVKKTLEAEKAAYMENMTGAIAKERMKTEDEKLMVQLYAHQLEEKERELKKRDVLYKEHVAKLESKCTEFYKVTAESFQKGKEDTEKRFTRFNVRPVCGDLQSQILKCYKENTGKTLSCSGIASAYMQCVTQAKKDKMVTGG
;
A
#
# COMPACT_ATOMS: atom_id res chain seq x y z
N MET A 1 89.07 -33.07 -103.03
CA MET A 1 88.72 -34.43 -103.51
C MET A 1 87.23 -34.64 -103.26
N PRO A 2 86.47 -35.29 -104.17
CA PRO A 2 85.02 -35.36 -104.06
C PRO A 2 84.59 -36.43 -103.05
N VAL A 3 83.54 -36.15 -102.28
CA VAL A 3 82.95 -37.07 -101.30
C VAL A 3 82.16 -38.17 -102.03
N SER A 4 82.31 -39.43 -101.61
CA SER A 4 81.64 -40.60 -102.23
C SER A 4 80.12 -40.58 -102.01
N ALA A 5 79.34 -41.01 -103.01
CA ALA A 5 77.88 -40.97 -103.01
C ALA A 5 77.22 -41.80 -101.88
N GLU A 6 77.87 -42.87 -101.42
CA GLU A 6 77.37 -43.73 -100.32
C GLU A 6 77.37 -43.01 -98.96
N VAL A 7 78.39 -42.19 -98.69
CA VAL A 7 78.49 -41.40 -97.44
C VAL A 7 77.45 -40.27 -97.43
N MET A 8 77.10 -39.73 -98.60
CA MET A 8 76.04 -38.73 -98.73
C MET A 8 74.65 -39.34 -98.48
N GLU A 9 74.40 -40.56 -98.95
CA GLU A 9 73.12 -41.26 -98.75
C GLU A 9 72.89 -41.66 -97.30
N GLU A 10 73.92 -42.14 -96.60
CA GLU A 10 73.83 -42.52 -95.19
C GLU A 10 73.60 -41.30 -94.28
N ASN A 11 74.30 -40.19 -94.54
CA ASN A 11 74.05 -38.91 -93.87
C ASN A 11 72.61 -38.41 -94.10
N LEU A 12 72.10 -38.50 -95.33
CA LEU A 12 70.72 -38.12 -95.64
C LEU A 12 69.69 -38.98 -94.88
N ARG A 13 69.90 -40.30 -94.79
CA ARG A 13 69.04 -41.21 -94.02
C ARG A 13 69.08 -40.94 -92.51
N GLN A 14 70.21 -40.47 -91.99
CA GLN A 14 70.34 -40.07 -90.59
C GLN A 14 69.59 -38.76 -90.33
N THR A 15 69.77 -37.75 -91.19
CA THR A 15 69.03 -36.48 -91.10
C THR A 15 67.51 -36.69 -91.15
N ILE A 16 67.02 -37.52 -92.08
CA ILE A 16 65.58 -37.83 -92.18
C ILE A 16 65.05 -38.48 -90.89
N ARG A 17 65.82 -39.38 -90.26
CA ARG A 17 65.43 -40.03 -89.00
C ARG A 17 65.37 -39.04 -87.85
N GLU A 18 66.36 -38.16 -87.72
CA GLU A 18 66.43 -37.13 -86.68
C GLU A 18 65.34 -36.06 -86.85
N GLU A 19 64.99 -35.69 -88.08
CA GLU A 19 63.87 -34.79 -88.38
C GLU A 19 62.52 -35.45 -88.07
N MET A 20 62.33 -36.71 -88.46
CA MET A 20 61.12 -37.47 -88.14
C MET A 20 60.95 -37.67 -86.63
N GLN A 21 62.05 -37.90 -85.91
CA GLN A 21 62.05 -38.04 -84.45
C GLN A 21 61.72 -36.71 -83.75
N ARG A 22 62.33 -35.59 -84.18
CA ARG A 22 61.99 -34.26 -83.67
C ARG A 22 60.52 -33.89 -83.92
N SER A 23 60.03 -34.17 -85.13
CA SER A 23 58.62 -33.93 -85.46
C SER A 23 57.67 -34.78 -84.60
N LEU A 24 58.02 -36.05 -84.33
CA LEU A 24 57.25 -36.91 -83.44
C LEU A 24 57.23 -36.38 -82.00
N GLU A 25 58.37 -35.93 -81.47
CA GLU A 25 58.49 -35.34 -80.14
C GLU A 25 57.65 -34.05 -80.02
N GLU A 26 57.73 -33.16 -81.01
CA GLU A 26 56.91 -31.94 -81.07
C GLU A 26 55.41 -32.25 -81.08
N VAL A 27 54.97 -33.26 -81.84
CA VAL A 27 53.57 -33.68 -81.89
C VAL A 27 53.11 -34.27 -80.55
N LEU A 28 53.95 -35.08 -79.89
CA LEU A 28 53.64 -35.67 -78.59
C LEU A 28 53.55 -34.61 -77.48
N ASP A 29 54.47 -33.64 -77.46
CA ASP A 29 54.46 -32.56 -76.48
C ASP A 29 53.30 -31.60 -76.71
N LYS A 30 52.98 -31.26 -77.96
CA LYS A 30 51.79 -30.48 -78.29
C LYS A 30 50.52 -31.18 -77.82
N ARG A 31 50.39 -32.48 -78.09
CA ARG A 31 49.23 -33.27 -77.64
C ARG A 31 49.16 -33.39 -76.11
N ARG A 32 50.30 -33.43 -75.42
CA ARG A 32 50.38 -33.42 -73.95
C ARG A 32 49.92 -32.09 -73.38
N GLN A 33 50.34 -30.97 -73.97
CA GLN A 33 49.92 -29.62 -73.56
C GLN A 33 48.41 -29.42 -73.78
N GLU A 34 47.89 -29.84 -74.93
CA GLU A 34 46.44 -29.80 -75.22
C GLU A 34 45.65 -30.60 -74.18
N LEU A 35 46.11 -31.82 -73.84
CA LEU A 35 45.47 -32.64 -72.82
C LEU A 35 45.56 -32.02 -71.41
N GLN A 36 46.70 -31.41 -71.05
CA GLN A 36 46.85 -30.68 -69.78
C GLN A 36 45.87 -29.50 -69.70
N LEU A 37 45.77 -28.71 -70.76
CA LEU A 37 44.85 -27.58 -70.82
C LEU A 37 43.39 -28.04 -70.69
N GLN A 38 43.01 -29.13 -71.37
CA GLN A 38 41.68 -29.73 -71.24
C GLN A 38 41.39 -30.21 -69.81
N LEU A 39 42.36 -30.84 -69.15
CA LEU A 39 42.22 -31.27 -67.75
C LEU A 39 42.07 -30.08 -66.80
N GLU A 40 42.83 -29.01 -67.01
CA GLU A 40 42.72 -27.79 -66.21
C GLU A 40 41.37 -27.09 -66.41
N GLN A 41 40.90 -26.97 -67.65
CA GLN A 41 39.58 -26.44 -67.97
C GLN A 41 38.46 -27.28 -67.33
N MET A 42 38.53 -28.61 -67.44
CA MET A 42 37.55 -29.50 -66.84
C MET A 42 37.57 -29.41 -65.30
N ARG A 43 38.75 -29.32 -64.68
CA ARG A 43 38.88 -29.11 -63.23
C ARG A 43 38.28 -27.78 -62.79
N ALA A 44 38.52 -26.69 -63.54
CA ALA A 44 37.98 -25.37 -63.23
C ALA A 44 36.44 -25.36 -63.32
N LEU A 45 35.87 -26.02 -64.32
CA LEU A 45 34.41 -26.17 -64.46
C LEU A 45 33.81 -26.93 -63.28
N VAL A 46 34.36 -28.10 -62.95
CA VAL A 46 33.87 -28.91 -61.81
C VAL A 46 34.01 -28.15 -60.49
N GLN A 47 35.10 -27.40 -60.29
CA GLN A 47 35.26 -26.57 -59.11
C GLN A 47 34.25 -25.41 -59.04
N ALA A 48 33.95 -24.77 -60.18
CA ALA A 48 32.96 -23.71 -60.24
C ALA A 48 31.55 -24.24 -59.97
N GLU A 49 31.18 -25.38 -60.56
CA GLU A 49 29.91 -26.06 -60.29
C GLU A 49 29.78 -26.48 -58.83
N ALA A 50 30.84 -27.05 -58.24
CA ALA A 50 30.85 -27.43 -56.82
C ALA A 50 30.69 -26.22 -55.89
N ARG A 51 31.33 -25.08 -56.21
CA ARG A 51 31.17 -23.83 -55.45
C ARG A 51 29.75 -23.28 -55.57
N ALA A 52 29.20 -23.21 -56.79
CA ALA A 52 27.84 -22.74 -57.01
C ALA A 52 26.81 -23.63 -56.30
N ALA A 53 27.01 -24.95 -56.30
CA ALA A 53 26.16 -25.88 -55.57
C ALA A 53 26.25 -25.68 -54.04
N ALA A 54 27.46 -25.46 -53.51
CA ALA A 54 27.66 -25.17 -52.10
C ALA A 54 27.01 -23.85 -51.68
N GLU A 55 27.17 -22.79 -52.49
CA GLU A 55 26.53 -21.49 -52.26
C GLU A 55 25.00 -21.59 -52.27
N ALA A 56 24.42 -22.29 -53.25
CA ALA A 56 22.99 -22.53 -53.33
C ALA A 56 22.46 -23.31 -52.11
N GLN A 57 23.20 -24.33 -51.65
CA GLN A 57 22.84 -25.08 -50.45
C GLN A 57 22.87 -24.20 -49.20
N VAL A 58 23.86 -23.33 -49.06
CA VAL A 58 23.96 -22.39 -47.94
C VAL A 58 22.79 -21.40 -47.98
N GLU A 59 22.48 -20.83 -49.15
CA GLU A 59 21.36 -19.89 -49.30
C GLU A 59 20.02 -20.54 -48.93
N GLU A 60 19.77 -21.76 -49.39
CA GLU A 60 18.56 -22.51 -49.04
C GLU A 60 18.48 -22.79 -47.52
N GLN A 61 19.58 -23.22 -46.90
CA GLN A 61 19.62 -23.47 -45.47
C GLN A 61 19.38 -22.20 -44.66
N VAL A 62 20.01 -21.08 -45.03
CA VAL A 62 19.83 -19.78 -44.37
C VAL A 62 18.40 -19.31 -44.50
N LYS A 63 17.78 -19.46 -45.67
CA LYS A 63 16.36 -19.10 -45.86
C LYS A 63 15.46 -19.93 -44.96
N LYS A 64 15.67 -21.25 -44.91
CA LYS A 64 14.89 -22.17 -44.08
C LYS A 64 15.03 -21.87 -42.58
N THR A 65 16.24 -21.61 -42.10
CA THR A 65 16.45 -21.27 -40.68
C THR A 65 15.82 -19.93 -40.34
N LEU A 66 15.97 -18.92 -41.20
CA LEU A 66 15.37 -17.60 -40.99
C LEU A 66 13.84 -17.67 -40.93
N GLU A 67 13.20 -18.46 -41.80
CA GLU A 67 11.75 -18.67 -41.78
C GLU A 67 11.31 -19.38 -40.48
N ALA A 68 12.04 -20.41 -40.05
CA ALA A 68 11.77 -21.12 -38.80
C ALA A 68 11.93 -20.22 -37.57
N GLU A 69 12.99 -19.40 -37.51
CA GLU A 69 13.23 -18.46 -36.42
C GLU A 69 12.15 -17.38 -36.36
N LYS A 70 11.74 -16.82 -37.51
CA LYS A 70 10.63 -15.86 -37.57
C LYS A 70 9.33 -16.47 -37.07
N ALA A 71 9.02 -17.70 -37.48
CA ALA A 71 7.82 -18.41 -37.01
C ALA A 71 7.85 -18.62 -35.49
N ALA A 72 8.97 -19.14 -34.96
CA ALA A 72 9.15 -19.35 -33.53
C ALA A 72 9.07 -18.04 -32.72
N TYR A 73 9.66 -16.96 -33.24
CA TYR A 73 9.58 -15.64 -32.62
C TYR A 73 8.14 -15.12 -32.58
N MET A 74 7.40 -15.23 -33.69
CA MET A 74 5.99 -14.81 -33.74
C MET A 74 5.11 -15.62 -32.79
N GLU A 75 5.28 -16.94 -32.74
CA GLU A 75 4.56 -17.81 -31.81
C GLU A 75 4.86 -17.45 -30.35
N ASN A 76 6.12 -17.26 -30.00
CA ASN A 76 6.50 -16.84 -28.64
C ASN A 76 5.93 -15.46 -28.29
N MET A 77 6.04 -14.49 -29.20
CA MET A 77 5.51 -13.14 -28.98
C MET A 77 3.99 -13.15 -28.82
N THR A 78 3.27 -13.87 -29.68
CA THR A 78 1.81 -14.01 -29.57
C THR A 78 1.40 -14.72 -28.29
N GLY A 79 2.12 -15.77 -27.89
CA GLY A 79 1.90 -16.47 -26.62
C GLY A 79 2.15 -15.57 -25.41
N ALA A 80 3.19 -14.75 -25.43
CA ALA A 80 3.48 -13.78 -24.36
C ALA A 80 2.38 -12.72 -24.26
N ILE A 81 1.94 -12.16 -25.40
CA ILE A 81 0.84 -11.18 -25.45
C ILE A 81 -0.46 -11.79 -24.91
N ALA A 82 -0.79 -13.03 -25.30
CA ALA A 82 -1.99 -13.71 -24.82
C ALA A 82 -1.96 -13.92 -23.30
N LYS A 83 -0.82 -14.35 -22.75
CA LYS A 83 -0.63 -14.52 -21.30
C LYS A 83 -0.80 -13.21 -20.54
N GLU A 84 -0.21 -12.12 -21.01
CA GLU A 84 -0.34 -10.81 -20.36
C GLU A 84 -1.77 -10.25 -20.44
N ARG A 85 -2.48 -10.48 -21.55
CA ARG A 85 -3.90 -10.13 -21.66
C ARG A 85 -4.75 -10.87 -20.64
N MET A 86 -4.58 -12.18 -20.51
CA MET A 86 -5.31 -12.97 -19.51
C MET A 86 -5.05 -12.48 -18.09
N LYS A 87 -3.77 -12.23 -17.73
CA LYS A 87 -3.43 -11.66 -16.41
C LYS A 87 -4.11 -10.32 -16.17
N THR A 88 -4.10 -9.43 -17.17
CA THR A 88 -4.73 -8.11 -17.05
C THR A 88 -6.24 -8.23 -16.85
N GLU A 89 -6.89 -9.16 -17.55
CA GLU A 89 -8.32 -9.43 -17.39
C GLU A 89 -8.65 -10.00 -16.01
N ASP A 90 -7.85 -10.96 -15.52
CA ASP A 90 -7.98 -11.53 -14.18
C ASP A 90 -7.81 -10.45 -13.09
N GLU A 91 -6.76 -9.61 -13.20
CA GLU A 91 -6.54 -8.49 -12.30
C GLU A 91 -7.71 -7.50 -12.32
N LYS A 92 -8.24 -7.17 -13.50
CA LYS A 92 -9.41 -6.29 -13.64
C LYS A 92 -10.65 -6.89 -12.95
N LEU A 93 -10.90 -8.18 -13.12
CA LEU A 93 -12.03 -8.86 -12.48
C LEU A 93 -11.87 -8.86 -10.95
N MET A 94 -10.66 -9.14 -10.46
CA MET A 94 -10.34 -9.08 -9.03
C MET A 94 -10.56 -7.68 -8.45
N VAL A 95 -10.10 -6.64 -9.14
CA VAL A 95 -10.32 -5.25 -8.72
C VAL A 95 -11.81 -4.92 -8.66
N GLN A 96 -12.61 -5.35 -9.65
CA GLN A 96 -14.06 -5.15 -9.63
C GLN A 96 -14.75 -5.86 -8.46
N LEU A 97 -14.34 -7.10 -8.15
CA LEU A 97 -14.86 -7.84 -7.02
C LEU A 97 -14.54 -7.14 -5.68
N TYR A 98 -13.30 -6.69 -5.51
CA TYR A 98 -12.90 -5.95 -4.31
C TYR A 98 -13.61 -4.60 -4.19
N ALA A 99 -13.79 -3.87 -5.29
CA ALA A 99 -14.56 -2.63 -5.30
C ALA A 99 -15.99 -2.84 -4.81
N HIS A 100 -16.68 -3.88 -5.32
CA HIS A 100 -18.03 -4.22 -4.87
C HIS A 100 -18.07 -4.57 -3.37
N GLN A 101 -17.13 -5.39 -2.89
CA GLN A 101 -17.04 -5.74 -1.47
C GLN A 101 -16.80 -4.50 -0.59
N LEU A 102 -15.94 -3.58 -1.03
CA LEU A 102 -15.68 -2.33 -0.33
C LEU A 102 -16.94 -1.46 -0.26
N GLU A 103 -17.67 -1.30 -1.36
CA GLU A 103 -18.93 -0.55 -1.35
C GLU A 103 -19.98 -1.14 -0.38
N GLU A 104 -20.09 -2.47 -0.33
CA GLU A 104 -20.98 -3.14 0.63
C GLU A 104 -20.55 -2.85 2.07
N LYS A 105 -19.24 -2.93 2.36
CA LYS A 105 -18.69 -2.62 3.68
C LYS A 105 -18.89 -1.16 4.07
N GLU A 106 -18.71 -0.23 3.14
CA GLU A 106 -18.97 1.19 3.35
C GLU A 106 -20.46 1.44 3.64
N ARG A 107 -21.37 0.77 2.92
CA ARG A 107 -22.82 0.85 3.19
C ARG A 107 -23.15 0.32 4.59
N GLU A 108 -22.56 -0.80 5.01
CA GLU A 108 -22.74 -1.34 6.36
C GLU A 108 -22.22 -0.38 7.43
N LEU A 109 -21.01 0.17 7.25
CA LEU A 109 -20.39 1.11 8.17
C LEU A 109 -21.22 2.39 8.29
N LYS A 110 -21.71 2.94 7.17
CA LYS A 110 -22.56 4.12 7.17
C LYS A 110 -23.86 3.90 7.94
N LYS A 111 -24.49 2.73 7.79
CA LYS A 111 -25.69 2.37 8.59
C LYS A 111 -25.37 2.35 10.09
N ARG A 112 -24.23 1.76 10.48
CA ARG A 112 -23.80 1.70 11.88
C ARG A 112 -23.46 3.09 12.44
N ASP A 113 -22.81 3.94 11.65
CA ASP A 113 -22.47 5.31 12.04
C ASP A 113 -23.74 6.14 12.33
N VAL A 114 -24.76 6.05 11.47
CA VAL A 114 -26.05 6.72 11.70
C VAL A 114 -26.68 6.25 13.01
N LEU A 115 -26.79 4.94 13.21
CA LEU A 115 -27.36 4.38 14.45
C LEU A 115 -26.56 4.82 15.69
N TYR A 116 -25.23 4.79 15.61
CA TYR A 116 -24.37 5.19 16.72
C TYR A 116 -24.55 6.68 17.07
N LYS A 117 -24.60 7.55 16.05
CA LYS A 117 -24.87 8.98 16.24
C LYS A 117 -26.24 9.23 16.86
N GLU A 118 -27.27 8.52 16.43
CA GLU A 118 -28.61 8.61 17.03
C GLU A 118 -28.60 8.17 18.50
N HIS A 119 -27.89 7.10 18.84
CA HIS A 119 -27.75 6.65 20.22
C HIS A 119 -27.01 7.66 21.10
N VAL A 120 -25.91 8.22 20.59
CA VAL A 120 -25.14 9.26 21.29
C VAL A 120 -26.01 10.50 21.51
N ALA A 121 -26.67 11.01 20.47
CA ALA A 121 -27.54 12.18 20.59
C ALA A 121 -28.68 11.96 21.61
N LYS A 122 -29.26 10.76 21.63
CA LYS A 122 -30.30 10.39 22.62
C LYS A 122 -29.75 10.36 24.05
N LEU A 123 -28.53 9.85 24.24
CA LEU A 123 -27.88 9.84 25.55
C LEU A 123 -27.53 11.26 26.00
N GLU A 124 -26.99 12.09 25.12
CA GLU A 124 -26.68 13.50 25.38
C GLU A 124 -27.93 14.29 25.74
N SER A 125 -29.05 14.10 25.02
CA SER A 125 -30.34 14.72 25.33
C SER A 125 -30.83 14.34 26.73
N LYS A 126 -30.82 13.04 27.06
CA LYS A 126 -31.22 12.56 28.40
C LYS A 126 -30.31 13.10 29.50
N CYS A 127 -29.00 13.15 29.24
CA CYS A 127 -28.03 13.66 30.18
C CYS A 127 -28.29 15.14 30.47
N THR A 128 -28.54 15.93 29.42
CA THR A 128 -28.86 17.35 29.52
C THR A 128 -30.16 17.59 30.31
N GLU A 129 -31.23 16.84 30.00
CA GLU A 129 -32.48 16.90 30.74
C GLU A 129 -32.30 16.53 32.22
N PHE A 130 -31.56 15.46 32.49
CA PHE A 130 -31.29 15.01 33.86
C PHE A 130 -30.52 16.07 34.65
N TYR A 131 -29.47 16.67 34.08
CA TYR A 131 -28.73 17.75 34.73
C TYR A 131 -29.60 18.98 34.98
N LYS A 132 -30.44 19.37 34.01
CA LYS A 132 -31.36 20.49 34.16
C LYS A 132 -32.33 20.25 35.32
N VAL A 133 -33.03 19.12 35.33
CA VAL A 133 -33.99 18.78 36.38
C VAL A 133 -33.31 18.66 37.74
N THR A 134 -32.10 18.10 37.79
CA THR A 134 -31.31 17.98 39.03
C THR A 134 -30.92 19.35 39.56
N ALA A 135 -30.44 20.25 38.70
CA ALA A 135 -30.09 21.62 39.08
C ALA A 135 -31.31 22.41 39.58
N GLU A 136 -32.43 22.34 38.86
CA GLU A 136 -33.69 22.98 39.25
C GLU A 136 -34.23 22.44 40.60
N SER A 137 -34.20 21.11 40.77
CA SER A 137 -34.67 20.46 42.01
C SER A 137 -33.77 20.81 43.20
N PHE A 138 -32.45 20.85 42.99
CA PHE A 138 -31.51 21.26 44.01
C PHE A 138 -31.71 22.72 44.42
N GLN A 139 -31.83 23.62 43.43
CA GLN A 139 -32.07 25.04 43.68
C GLN A 139 -33.40 25.26 44.44
N LYS A 140 -34.47 24.57 44.03
CA LYS A 140 -35.75 24.62 44.73
C LYS A 140 -35.64 24.08 46.16
N GLY A 141 -34.97 22.96 46.36
CA GLY A 141 -34.75 22.37 47.69
C GLY A 141 -33.94 23.29 48.61
N LYS A 142 -32.95 24.01 48.05
CA LYS A 142 -32.21 25.06 48.74
C LYS A 142 -33.14 26.20 49.15
N GLU A 143 -33.90 26.77 48.22
CA GLU A 143 -34.82 27.89 48.49
C GLU A 143 -35.91 27.52 49.50
N ASP A 144 -36.49 26.32 49.43
CA ASP A 144 -37.52 25.86 50.35
C ASP A 144 -36.94 25.65 51.76
N THR A 145 -35.72 25.12 51.86
CA THR A 145 -34.95 25.03 53.10
C THR A 145 -34.69 26.43 53.67
N GLU A 146 -34.14 27.34 52.87
CA GLU A 146 -33.90 28.72 53.27
C GLU A 146 -35.17 29.41 53.75
N LYS A 147 -36.30 29.28 53.04
CA LYS A 147 -37.61 29.83 53.45
C LYS A 147 -38.10 29.27 54.78
N ARG A 148 -37.92 27.96 55.03
CA ARG A 148 -38.29 27.35 56.32
C ARG A 148 -37.44 27.92 57.45
N PHE A 149 -36.13 27.93 57.31
CA PHE A 149 -35.22 28.36 58.37
C PHE A 149 -35.19 29.88 58.58
N THR A 150 -35.44 30.69 57.54
CA THR A 150 -35.60 32.15 57.68
C THR A 150 -36.91 32.53 58.39
N ARG A 151 -38.00 31.79 58.15
CA ARG A 151 -39.27 31.95 58.92
C ARG A 151 -39.09 31.63 60.39
N PHE A 152 -38.26 30.66 60.72
CA PHE A 152 -37.89 30.30 62.09
C PHE A 152 -36.57 30.99 62.50
N ASN A 153 -36.52 32.32 62.44
CA ASN A 153 -35.52 33.05 63.19
C ASN A 153 -35.90 32.98 64.68
N VAL A 154 -35.63 31.83 65.30
CA VAL A 154 -35.88 31.60 66.74
C VAL A 154 -34.85 32.41 67.50
N ARG A 155 -35.17 33.67 67.74
CA ARG A 155 -34.41 34.51 68.66
C ARG A 155 -34.75 34.03 70.07
N PRO A 156 -33.78 33.49 70.84
CA PRO A 156 -34.06 33.04 72.20
C PRO A 156 -34.57 34.22 73.04
N VAL A 157 -35.81 34.14 73.53
CA VAL A 157 -36.51 35.26 74.21
C VAL A 157 -35.67 35.88 75.32
N CYS A 158 -35.01 35.03 76.12
CA CYS A 158 -34.15 35.45 77.22
C CYS A 158 -32.67 35.17 76.94
N GLY A 159 -32.26 35.00 75.68
CA GLY A 159 -30.91 34.55 75.30
C GLY A 159 -29.80 35.52 75.70
N ASP A 160 -30.08 36.83 75.66
CA ASP A 160 -29.12 37.85 76.09
C ASP A 160 -28.90 37.79 77.61
N LEU A 161 -29.97 37.68 78.39
CA LEU A 161 -29.90 37.49 79.85
C LEU A 161 -29.26 36.15 80.23
N GLN A 162 -29.54 35.08 79.47
CA GLN A 162 -28.91 33.78 79.62
C GLN A 162 -27.39 33.86 79.39
N SER A 163 -26.96 34.63 78.39
CA SER A 163 -25.54 34.83 78.10
C SER A 163 -24.86 35.65 79.22
N GLN A 164 -25.54 36.69 79.71
CA GLN A 164 -25.03 37.54 80.79
C GLN A 164 -24.92 36.79 82.14
N ILE A 165 -25.90 35.96 82.51
CA ILE A 165 -25.84 35.20 83.76
C ILE A 165 -24.74 34.12 83.71
N LEU A 166 -24.60 33.41 82.58
CA LEU A 166 -23.54 32.43 82.39
C LEU A 166 -22.15 33.08 82.47
N LYS A 167 -22.00 34.27 81.86
CA LYS A 167 -20.78 35.06 81.95
C LYS A 167 -20.48 35.47 83.40
N CYS A 168 -21.47 35.99 84.13
CA CYS A 168 -21.31 36.41 85.51
C CYS A 168 -20.88 35.26 86.44
N TYR A 169 -21.49 34.07 86.31
CA TYR A 169 -21.11 32.91 87.13
C TYR A 169 -19.70 32.41 86.83
N LYS A 170 -19.28 32.45 85.57
CA LYS A 170 -17.91 32.10 85.18
C LYS A 170 -16.90 33.06 85.81
N GLU A 171 -17.18 34.36 85.79
CA GLU A 171 -16.31 35.40 86.34
C GLU A 171 -16.33 35.44 87.89
N ASN A 172 -17.42 34.99 88.52
CA ASN A 172 -17.62 35.02 89.98
C ASN A 172 -17.79 33.61 90.58
N THR A 173 -16.85 32.72 90.26
CA THR A 173 -16.87 31.32 90.72
C THR A 173 -16.88 31.26 92.26
N GLY A 174 -17.84 30.53 92.84
CA GLY A 174 -18.03 30.43 94.30
C GLY A 174 -18.72 31.63 94.96
N LYS A 175 -18.99 32.73 94.23
CA LYS A 175 -19.69 33.93 94.72
C LYS A 175 -20.97 34.20 93.92
N THR A 176 -21.78 33.16 93.71
CA THR A 176 -22.98 33.18 92.85
C THR A 176 -24.02 34.22 93.26
N LEU A 177 -24.07 34.61 94.54
CA LEU A 177 -24.97 35.65 95.04
C LEU A 177 -24.70 37.04 94.45
N SER A 178 -23.48 37.32 93.97
CA SER A 178 -23.14 38.59 93.29
C SER A 178 -23.86 38.72 91.94
N CYS A 179 -24.26 37.60 91.33
CA CYS A 179 -25.00 37.54 90.08
C CYS A 179 -26.53 37.51 90.29
N SER A 180 -27.00 37.65 91.54
CA SER A 180 -28.41 37.52 91.92
C SER A 180 -29.32 38.46 91.13
N GLY A 181 -28.92 39.71 90.88
CA GLY A 181 -29.71 40.65 90.09
C GLY A 181 -29.97 40.17 88.65
N ILE A 182 -28.94 39.67 87.97
CA ILE A 182 -29.05 39.12 86.60
C ILE A 182 -29.85 37.81 86.63
N ALA A 183 -29.66 36.99 87.66
CA ALA A 183 -30.41 35.75 87.85
C ALA A 183 -31.91 36.01 88.03
N SER A 184 -32.28 36.99 88.85
CA SER A 184 -33.66 37.40 89.04
C SER A 184 -34.27 37.94 87.75
N ALA A 185 -33.55 38.78 87.00
CA ALA A 185 -34.01 39.30 85.71
C ALA A 185 -34.23 38.18 84.67
N TYR A 186 -33.30 37.22 84.57
CA TYR A 186 -33.46 36.04 83.71
C TYR A 186 -34.68 35.20 84.10
N MET A 187 -34.86 34.94 85.40
CA MET A 187 -36.01 34.18 85.90
C MET A 187 -37.34 34.88 85.65
N GLN A 188 -37.39 36.20 85.80
CA GLN A 188 -38.57 37.00 85.46
C GLN A 188 -38.88 36.93 83.97
N CYS A 189 -37.87 37.09 83.10
CA CYS A 189 -38.02 36.95 81.65
C CYS A 189 -38.59 35.56 81.27
N VAL A 190 -38.05 34.48 81.83
CA VAL A 190 -38.53 33.11 81.57
C VAL A 190 -39.96 32.92 82.07
N THR A 191 -40.27 33.44 83.26
CA THR A 191 -41.61 33.33 83.85
C THR A 191 -42.65 34.09 83.03
N GLN A 192 -42.31 35.29 82.57
CA GLN A 192 -43.17 36.10 81.72
C GLN A 192 -43.38 35.42 80.36
N ALA A 193 -42.31 34.97 79.71
CA ALA A 193 -42.40 34.26 78.44
C ALA A 193 -43.23 32.97 78.53
N LYS A 194 -43.18 32.26 79.66
CA LYS A 194 -44.03 31.08 79.93
C LYS A 194 -45.51 31.47 80.04
N LYS A 195 -45.83 32.57 80.73
CA LYS A 195 -47.19 33.09 80.85
C LYS A 195 -47.74 33.55 79.51
N ASP A 196 -46.96 34.30 78.74
CA ASP A 196 -47.39 34.84 77.45
C ASP A 196 -47.71 33.72 76.43
N LYS A 197 -46.95 32.62 76.43
CA LYS A 197 -47.25 31.43 75.60
C LYS A 197 -48.53 30.69 76.00
N MET A 198 -48.98 30.78 77.25
CA MET A 198 -50.23 30.17 77.72
C MET A 198 -51.47 30.98 77.31
N VAL A 199 -51.33 32.28 77.03
CA VAL A 199 -52.45 33.17 76.69
C VAL A 199 -52.78 33.17 75.19
N THR A 200 -51.80 32.92 74.31
CA THR A 200 -51.98 32.99 72.85
C THR A 200 -52.28 31.63 72.18
N GLY A 201 -52.61 30.59 72.94
CA GLY A 201 -52.92 29.24 72.46
C GLY A 201 -54.40 28.88 72.55
N GLY A 202 -55.27 29.73 71.99
CA GLY A 202 -56.71 29.51 71.83
C GLY A 202 -57.12 29.64 70.37
#